data_AF-A0A243RUN9-F1
#
_entry.id   AF-A0A243RUN9-F1
#
_cell.length_a   1.000
_cell.length_b   1.000
_cell.length_c   1.000
_cell.angle_alpha   90.00
_cell.angle_beta   90.00
_cell.angle_gamma   90.00
#
_symmetry.space_group_name_H-M   'P 1'
#
loop_
_entity.id
_entity.type
_entity.pdbx_description
1 polymer ?
#
loop_
_entity_poly.entity_id
_entity_poly.type
_entity_poly.pdbx_seq_one_letter_code
_entity_poly.pdbx_strand_id
1 'polypeptide(L)'
;MTTARERQRAYQQDLLTALEIELRPHETTTVLIVDGGGQPCLEVVDRHFRTRRVYVQMAFHWFYWGDQHDERTSSLHLLKAAERIAAAAREGWREGEQGVLSVNVGKIADAYRG
;
A
#
# COMPACT_ATOMS: atom_id res chain seq x y z
N MET A 1 -5.88 15.17 24.13
CA MET A 1 -5.74 13.70 24.00
C MET A 1 -6.01 13.33 22.57
N THR A 2 -5.08 12.66 21.88
CA THR A 2 -5.30 12.22 20.50
C THR A 2 -6.21 10.99 20.47
N THR A 3 -7.15 10.98 19.53
CA THR A 3 -8.11 9.89 19.35
C THR A 3 -7.40 8.63 18.84
N ALA A 4 -8.05 7.46 18.95
CA ALA A 4 -7.53 6.22 18.37
C ALA A 4 -7.33 6.35 16.84
N ARG A 5 -8.24 7.06 16.16
CA ARG A 5 -8.18 7.30 14.72
C ARG A 5 -6.98 8.17 14.31
N GLU A 6 -6.68 9.19 15.09
CA GLU A 6 -5.50 10.05 14.87
C GLU A 6 -4.20 9.26 15.05
N ARG A 7 -4.11 8.44 16.10
CA ARG A 7 -2.95 7.56 16.32
C ARG A 7 -2.76 6.56 15.18
N GLN A 8 -3.85 5.95 14.72
CA GLN A 8 -3.81 5.05 13.56
C GLN A 8 -3.33 5.78 12.30
N ARG A 9 -3.86 6.98 12.03
CA ARG A 9 -3.46 7.77 10.86
C ARG A 9 -1.98 8.16 10.91
N ALA A 10 -1.49 8.59 12.07
CA ALA A 10 -0.07 8.91 12.26
C ALA A 10 0.80 7.68 11.98
N TYR A 11 0.43 6.52 12.52
CA TYR A 11 1.19 5.29 12.29
C TYR A 11 1.17 4.83 10.83
N GLN A 12 0.04 4.99 10.11
CA GLN A 12 0.00 4.73 8.68
C GLN A 12 0.96 5.65 7.92
N GLN A 13 1.00 6.93 8.29
CA GLN A 13 1.91 7.89 7.68
C GLN A 13 3.38 7.58 7.97
N ASP A 14 3.70 7.14 9.19
CA ASP A 14 5.05 6.69 9.54
C ASP A 14 5.49 5.49 8.69
N LEU A 15 4.61 4.49 8.51
CA LEU A 15 4.88 3.33 7.65
C LEU A 15 5.08 3.71 6.18
N LEU A 16 4.27 4.64 5.65
CA LEU A 16 4.41 5.11 4.28
C LEU A 16 5.68 5.94 4.08
N THR A 17 6.06 6.75 5.07
CA THR A 17 7.32 7.50 5.06
C THR A 17 8.52 6.55 5.08
N ALA A 18 8.47 5.51 5.90
CA ALA A 18 9.50 4.48 5.93
C ALA A 18 9.59 3.74 4.58
N LEU A 19 8.44 3.39 3.98
CA LEU A 19 8.40 2.77 2.66
C LEU A 19 8.98 3.70 1.57
N GLU A 20 8.68 4.99 1.62
CA GLU A 20 9.23 5.98 0.69
C GLU A 20 10.77 5.99 0.74
N ILE A 21 11.35 5.98 1.95
CA ILE A 21 12.80 5.94 2.15
C ILE A 21 13.40 4.68 1.50
N GLU A 22 12.80 3.52 1.72
CA GLU A 22 13.24 2.23 1.15
C GLU A 22 13.04 2.14 -0.38
N LEU A 23 12.14 2.94 -0.96
CA LEU A 23 11.94 3.00 -2.42
C LEU A 23 12.96 3.88 -3.15
N ARG A 24 13.62 4.82 -2.45
CA ARG A 24 14.60 5.74 -3.07
C ARG A 24 15.75 5.03 -3.79
N PRO A 25 16.40 3.98 -3.23
CA PRO A 25 17.46 3.25 -3.92
C PRO A 25 17.01 2.55 -5.21
N HIS A 26 15.70 2.36 -5.39
CA HIS A 26 15.13 1.73 -6.59
C HIS A 26 14.72 2.76 -7.67
N GLU A 27 15.10 4.03 -7.51
CA GLU A 27 14.82 5.14 -8.45
C GLU A 27 13.32 5.28 -8.78
N THR A 28 12.47 4.85 -7.87
CA THR A 28 11.02 4.90 -8.04
C THR A 28 10.54 6.29 -7.62
N THR A 29 9.87 7.01 -8.53
CA THR A 29 9.29 8.31 -8.20
C THR A 29 8.06 8.13 -7.31
N THR A 30 8.11 8.72 -6.12
CA THR A 30 7.05 8.62 -5.12
C THR A 30 6.65 9.97 -4.55
N VAL A 31 5.39 10.10 -4.14
CA VAL A 31 4.88 11.29 -3.45
C VAL A 31 3.95 10.87 -2.33
N LEU A 32 4.26 11.26 -1.09
CA LEU A 32 3.38 11.04 0.05
C LEU A 32 2.23 12.07 0.00
N ILE A 33 1.00 11.59 -0.05
CA ILE A 33 -0.20 12.44 -0.12
C ILE A 33 -1.27 11.99 0.88
N VAL A 34 -2.29 12.82 1.00
CA VAL A 34 -3.57 12.46 1.62
C VAL A 34 -4.61 12.50 0.51
N ASP A 35 -5.35 11.40 0.32
CA ASP A 35 -6.37 11.33 -0.71
C ASP A 35 -7.64 12.13 -0.37
N GLY A 36 -8.61 12.18 -1.30
CA GLY A 36 -9.87 12.89 -1.11
C GLY A 36 -10.74 12.34 0.04
N GLY A 37 -10.47 11.12 0.52
CA GLY A 37 -11.12 10.52 1.70
C GLY A 37 -10.39 10.81 3.01
N GLY A 38 -9.28 11.55 2.98
CA GLY A 38 -8.46 11.85 4.14
C GLY A 38 -7.50 10.72 4.53
N GLN A 39 -7.33 9.69 3.69
CA GLN A 39 -6.46 8.55 3.96
C GLN A 39 -5.03 8.84 3.44
N PRO A 40 -3.99 8.69 4.27
CA PRO A 40 -2.60 8.75 3.80
C PRO A 40 -2.30 7.64 2.79
N CYS A 41 -1.59 7.98 1.72
CA CYS A 41 -1.07 7.02 0.75
C CYS A 41 0.20 7.53 0.08
N LEU A 42 0.96 6.60 -0.47
CA LEU A 42 2.15 6.90 -1.27
C LEU A 42 1.79 6.72 -2.74
N GLU A 43 1.77 7.80 -3.51
CA GLU A 43 1.68 7.71 -4.96
C GLU A 43 3.01 7.23 -5.52
N VAL A 44 2.96 6.23 -6.40
CA VAL A 44 4.12 5.58 -7.01
C VAL A 44 3.93 5.58 -8.52
N VAL A 45 4.90 6.14 -9.24
CA VAL A 45 4.86 6.24 -10.71
C VAL A 45 5.55 5.03 -11.33
N ASP A 46 4.92 4.40 -12.32
CA ASP A 46 5.52 3.31 -13.10
C ASP A 46 6.32 3.81 -14.32
N ARG A 47 6.93 2.86 -15.04
CA ARG A 47 7.68 3.12 -16.29
C ARG A 47 6.86 3.74 -17.42
N HIS A 48 5.53 3.70 -17.33
CA HIS A 48 4.58 4.23 -18.32
C HIS A 48 3.96 5.55 -17.86
N PHE A 49 4.51 6.20 -16.82
CA PHE A 49 4.01 7.42 -16.20
C PHE A 49 2.58 7.28 -15.63
N ARG A 50 2.17 6.06 -15.29
CA ARG A 50 0.92 5.80 -14.59
C ARG A 50 1.21 5.87 -13.09
N THR A 51 0.32 6.51 -12.36
CA THR A 51 0.42 6.62 -10.90
C THR A 51 -0.48 5.61 -10.23
N ARG A 52 0.01 4.97 -9.18
CA ARG A 52 -0.79 4.10 -8.31
C ARG A 52 -0.57 4.43 -6.86
N ARG A 53 -1.63 4.39 -6.06
CA ARG A 53 -1.60 4.73 -4.63
C ARG A 53 -1.36 3.49 -3.81
N VAL A 54 -0.24 3.46 -3.09
CA VAL A 54 0.05 2.45 -2.08
C VAL A 54 -0.54 2.92 -0.74
N TYR A 55 -1.41 2.09 -0.17
CA TYR A 55 -2.08 2.31 1.09
C TYR A 55 -1.62 1.31 2.15
N VAL A 56 -1.90 1.59 3.42
CA VAL A 56 -1.63 0.69 4.56
C VAL A 56 -2.94 0.11 5.09
N GLN A 57 -3.08 -1.22 5.00
CA GLN A 57 -4.14 -1.96 5.70
C GLN A 57 -3.62 -2.48 7.04
N MET A 58 -4.05 -1.83 8.11
CA MET A 58 -3.55 -2.03 9.47
C MET A 58 -3.90 -3.39 10.07
N ALA A 59 -5.11 -3.90 9.81
CA ALA A 59 -5.58 -5.15 10.44
C ALA A 59 -4.81 -6.39 9.97
N PHE A 60 -4.26 -6.33 8.75
CA PHE A 60 -3.52 -7.44 8.12
C PHE A 60 -2.05 -7.12 7.90
N HIS A 61 -1.59 -5.95 8.34
CA HIS A 61 -0.23 -5.44 8.13
C HIS A 61 0.21 -5.54 6.66
N TRP A 62 -0.58 -4.93 5.76
CA TRP A 62 -0.27 -4.90 4.33
C TRP A 62 -0.03 -3.49 3.83
N PHE A 63 0.95 -3.36 2.93
CA PHE A 63 0.87 -2.37 1.86
C PHE A 63 0.06 -2.96 0.71
N TYR A 64 -0.79 -2.15 0.08
CA TYR A 64 -1.58 -2.58 -1.08
C TYR A 64 -1.78 -1.45 -2.08
N TRP A 65 -1.87 -1.79 -3.36
CA TRP A 65 -2.05 -0.85 -4.48
C TRP A 65 -3.16 -1.29 -5.45
N GLY A 66 -4.00 -2.22 -5.02
CA GLY A 66 -5.18 -2.67 -5.76
C GLY A 66 -5.92 -3.77 -5.01
N ASP A 67 -6.79 -4.47 -5.72
CA ASP A 67 -7.71 -5.48 -5.19
C ASP A 67 -7.27 -6.92 -5.50
N GLN A 68 -6.28 -7.11 -6.39
CA GLN A 68 -5.79 -8.43 -6.74
C GLN A 68 -4.89 -9.04 -5.64
N HIS A 69 -4.72 -10.37 -5.69
CA HIS A 69 -3.98 -11.10 -4.67
C HIS A 69 -2.51 -10.69 -4.59
N ASP A 70 -1.92 -10.38 -5.73
CA ASP A 70 -0.53 -9.99 -5.93
C ASP A 70 -0.30 -8.47 -5.76
N GLU A 71 -1.35 -7.66 -5.71
CA GLU A 71 -1.28 -6.19 -5.52
C GLU A 71 -1.18 -5.77 -4.05
N ARG A 72 -0.54 -6.62 -3.25
CA ARG A 72 -0.24 -6.39 -1.82
C ARG A 72 1.06 -7.05 -1.39
N THR A 73 1.61 -6.56 -0.29
CA THR A 73 2.80 -7.11 0.37
C THR A 73 2.78 -6.81 1.86
N SER A 74 3.55 -7.55 2.66
CA SER A 74 3.63 -7.34 4.11
C SER A 74 4.28 -6.00 4.45
N SER A 75 3.66 -5.23 5.34
CA SER A 75 4.23 -3.99 5.88
C SER A 75 5.20 -4.24 7.04
N LEU A 76 5.36 -5.49 7.49
CA LEU A 76 6.31 -5.87 8.55
C LEU A 76 7.74 -6.05 8.03
N HIS A 77 7.91 -6.16 6.71
CA HIS A 77 9.20 -6.37 6.06
C HIS A 77 9.47 -5.27 5.03
N LEU A 78 9.78 -4.06 5.52
CA LEU A 78 9.89 -2.84 4.71
C LEU A 78 10.76 -2.99 3.46
N LEU A 79 11.98 -3.53 3.59
CA LEU A 79 12.88 -3.72 2.44
C LEU A 79 12.25 -4.62 1.35
N LYS A 80 11.72 -5.79 1.74
CA LYS A 80 11.04 -6.71 0.82
C LYS A 80 9.78 -6.10 0.21
N ALA A 81 9.08 -5.25 0.97
CA ALA A 81 7.93 -4.53 0.46
C ALA A 81 8.32 -3.52 -0.61
N ALA A 82 9.36 -2.73 -0.37
CA ALA A 82 9.90 -1.78 -1.32
C ALA A 82 10.38 -2.46 -2.60
N GLU A 83 11.15 -3.56 -2.49
CA GLU A 83 11.60 -4.36 -3.64
C GLU A 83 10.43 -4.83 -4.50
N ARG A 84 9.36 -5.35 -3.86
CA ARG A 84 8.17 -5.85 -4.56
C ARG A 84 7.38 -4.74 -5.23
N ILE A 85 7.21 -3.60 -4.57
CA ILE A 85 6.49 -2.45 -5.14
C ILE A 85 7.30 -1.85 -6.30
N ALA A 86 8.61 -1.71 -6.14
CA ALA A 86 9.50 -1.23 -7.20
C ALA A 86 9.53 -2.19 -8.40
N ALA A 87 9.51 -3.51 -8.16
CA ALA A 87 9.40 -4.50 -9.23
C ALA A 87 8.09 -4.33 -10.01
N ALA A 88 6.96 -4.21 -9.31
CA ALA A 88 5.66 -3.99 -9.94
C ALA A 88 5.60 -2.64 -10.72
N ALA A 89 6.20 -1.57 -10.19
CA ALA A 89 6.33 -0.29 -10.89
C ALA A 89 7.21 -0.40 -12.15
N ARG A 90 8.25 -1.23 -12.11
CA ARG A 90 9.15 -1.47 -13.26
C ARG A 90 8.53 -2.38 -14.32
N GLU A 91 7.65 -3.29 -13.93
CA GLU A 91 6.85 -4.10 -14.85
C GLU A 91 5.74 -3.26 -15.51
N GLY A 92 5.22 -2.29 -14.76
CA GLY A 92 4.12 -1.42 -15.17
C GLY A 92 2.85 -1.76 -14.40
N TRP A 93 2.11 -0.73 -14.00
CA TRP A 93 0.82 -0.92 -13.35
C TRP A 93 -0.18 -1.50 -14.33
N ARG A 94 -1.02 -2.40 -13.81
CA ARG A 94 -2.21 -2.91 -14.50
C ARG A 94 -3.04 -1.75 -15.05
N GLU A 95 -3.53 -1.91 -16.27
CA GLU A 95 -4.43 -0.95 -16.89
C GLU A 95 -5.81 -0.92 -16.22
N GLY A 96 -6.44 0.25 -16.27
CA GLY A 96 -7.76 0.50 -15.70
C GLY A 96 -7.72 1.18 -14.34
N GLU A 97 -8.88 1.26 -13.70
CA GLU A 97 -9.01 1.88 -12.39
C GLU A 97 -8.37 1.03 -11.29
N GLN A 98 -7.75 1.71 -10.33
CA GLN A 98 -7.24 1.06 -9.12
C GLN A 98 -8.43 0.55 -8.29
N GLY A 99 -8.55 -0.78 -8.19
CA GLY A 99 -9.56 -1.42 -7.34
C GLY A 99 -9.36 -1.09 -5.86
N VAL A 100 -10.47 -1.04 -5.12
CA VAL A 100 -10.46 -0.86 -3.66
C VAL A 100 -10.29 -2.22 -3.00
N LEU A 101 -9.29 -2.36 -2.12
CA LEU A 101 -9.10 -3.58 -1.35
C LEU A 101 -10.32 -3.83 -0.45
N SER A 102 -11.12 -4.83 -0.80
CA SER A 102 -12.22 -5.32 0.02
C SER A 102 -11.81 -6.63 0.68
N VAL A 103 -11.75 -6.64 2.02
CA VAL A 103 -11.48 -7.86 2.78
C VAL A 103 -12.80 -8.42 3.31
N ASN A 104 -13.23 -9.56 2.75
CA ASN A 104 -14.38 -10.28 3.28
C ASN A 104 -13.94 -11.22 4.41
N VAL A 105 -14.08 -10.74 5.65
CA VAL A 105 -13.70 -11.48 6.87
C VAL A 105 -14.47 -12.79 7.03
N GLY A 106 -15.72 -12.87 6.54
CA GLY A 106 -16.51 -14.10 6.56
C GLY A 106 -15.87 -15.23 5.75
N LYS A 107 -15.42 -14.92 4.52
CA LYS A 107 -14.69 -15.88 3.68
C LYS A 107 -13.36 -16.33 4.29
N ILE A 108 -12.68 -15.44 5.03
CA ILE A 108 -11.44 -15.79 5.73
C ILE A 108 -11.75 -16.76 6.87
N ALA A 109 -12.76 -16.48 7.68
CA ALA A 109 -13.17 -17.35 8.79
C ALA A 109 -13.59 -18.75 8.30
N ASP A 110 -14.31 -18.83 7.18
CA ASP A 110 -14.72 -20.11 6.59
C ASP A 110 -13.52 -20.93 6.08
N ALA A 111 -12.49 -20.27 5.52
CA ALA A 111 -11.26 -20.94 5.08
C ALA A 111 -10.44 -21.54 6.25
N TYR A 112 -10.55 -20.97 7.45
CA TYR A 112 -9.90 -21.49 8.67
C TYR A 112 -10.77 -22.49 9.47
N ARG A 113 -12.03 -22.70 9.07
CA ARG A 113 -12.92 -23.73 9.63
C ARG A 113 -12.94 -25.03 8.82
N GLY A 114 -12.20 -25.07 7.70
CA GLY A 114 -12.02 -26.26 6.87
C GLY A 114 -10.96 -27.20 7.42
#